data_AF-A0AAN5I035-F1
#
_entry.id   AF-A0AAN5I035-F1
#
_cell.length_a   1.000
_cell.length_b   1.000
_cell.length_c   1.000
_cell.angle_alpha   90.00
_cell.angle_beta   90.00
_cell.angle_gamma   90.00
#
_symmetry.space_group_name_H-M   'P 1'
#
loop_
_entity.id
_entity.type
_entity.pdbx_description
1 polymer ?
#
loop_
_entity_poly.entity_id
_entity_poly.type
_entity_poly.pdbx_seq_one_letter_code
_entity_poly.pdbx_strand_id
1 'polypeptide(L)'
;MRILAYFFSLVFFILNPTMFFKVLAELSRILLFSSSDSPFKPRFLRLLENATAASDLAPGTIEIALLAIEWTMVLLHVIVSVLHAYGCFSGRPAFVRPMVANCIASSSLLLIYLLITIYVIFNVNFPATNSVADAMNFETTQKRHLTIGGTFFVLYLLWDAIILYDYFDIKQRHRDFMYWIVEER
;
A
#
# COMPACT_ATOMS: atom_id res chain seq x y z
N MET A 1 -18.10 17.76 -1.16
CA MET A 1 -17.60 16.44 -0.70
C MET A 1 -17.72 15.35 -1.77
N ARG A 2 -18.89 15.09 -2.38
CA ARG A 2 -19.04 13.99 -3.37
C ARG A 2 -18.13 14.09 -4.59
N ILE A 3 -18.03 15.25 -5.23
CA ILE A 3 -17.11 15.47 -6.37
C ILE A 3 -15.65 15.21 -5.95
N LEU A 4 -15.30 15.62 -4.72
CA LEU A 4 -13.99 15.36 -4.14
C LEU A 4 -13.76 13.85 -3.93
N ALA A 5 -14.75 13.13 -3.41
CA ALA A 5 -14.68 11.67 -3.25
C ALA A 5 -14.52 10.95 -4.59
N TYR A 6 -15.26 11.34 -5.63
CA TYR A 6 -15.09 10.77 -6.97
C TYR A 6 -13.73 11.09 -7.58
N PHE A 7 -13.26 12.33 -7.41
CA PHE A 7 -11.92 12.72 -7.86
C PHE A 7 -10.84 11.89 -7.17
N PHE A 8 -10.89 11.75 -5.84
CA PHE A 8 -9.93 10.95 -5.10
C PHE A 8 -10.04 9.46 -5.42
N SER A 9 -11.24 8.91 -5.58
CA SER A 9 -11.40 7.52 -6.04
C SER A 9 -10.78 7.30 -7.42
N LEU A 10 -10.91 8.25 -8.36
CA LEU A 10 -10.28 8.17 -9.69
C LEU A 10 -8.75 8.30 -9.61
N VAL A 11 -8.26 9.25 -8.81
CA VAL A 11 -6.82 9.46 -8.60
C VAL A 11 -6.19 8.21 -7.98
N PHE A 12 -6.81 7.64 -6.94
CA PHE A 12 -6.30 6.46 -6.26
C PHE A 12 -6.54 5.16 -7.01
N PHE A 13 -7.53 5.11 -7.92
CA PHE A 13 -7.67 4.01 -8.89
C PHE A 13 -6.40 3.81 -9.72
N ILE A 14 -5.73 4.91 -10.09
CA ILE A 14 -4.50 4.88 -10.89
C ILE A 14 -3.28 4.79 -9.98
N LEU A 15 -3.21 5.62 -8.94
CA LEU A 15 -2.03 5.73 -8.09
C LEU A 15 -1.79 4.50 -7.22
N ASN A 16 -2.84 3.84 -6.71
CA ASN A 16 -2.68 2.73 -5.77
C ASN A 16 -2.03 1.51 -6.42
N PRO A 17 -2.40 1.08 -7.65
CA PRO A 17 -1.65 0.06 -8.38
C PRO A 17 -0.17 0.40 -8.57
N THR A 18 0.15 1.64 -8.96
CA THR A 18 1.55 2.04 -9.17
C THR A 18 2.34 2.05 -7.87
N MET A 19 1.70 2.45 -6.78
CA MET A 19 2.28 2.42 -5.44
C MET A 19 2.50 0.99 -4.95
N PHE A 20 1.57 0.06 -5.17
CA PHE A 20 1.77 -1.35 -4.83
C PHE A 20 3.01 -1.90 -5.51
N PHE A 21 3.16 -1.71 -6.83
CA PHE A 21 4.35 -2.17 -7.54
C PHE A 21 5.64 -1.56 -6.97
N LYS A 22 5.67 -0.24 -6.72
CA LYS A 22 6.89 0.40 -6.20
C LYS A 22 7.22 -0.01 -4.77
N VAL A 23 6.21 -0.05 -3.89
CA VAL A 23 6.39 -0.40 -2.48
C VAL A 23 6.76 -1.87 -2.34
N LEU A 24 6.06 -2.77 -3.01
CA LEU A 24 6.33 -4.20 -2.94
C LEU A 24 7.65 -4.56 -3.62
N ALA A 25 8.02 -3.92 -4.74
CA ALA A 25 9.34 -4.10 -5.35
C ALA A 25 10.47 -3.57 -4.46
N GLU A 26 10.29 -2.46 -3.77
CA GLU A 26 11.32 -1.94 -2.86
C GLU A 26 11.40 -2.77 -1.58
N LEU A 27 10.26 -3.19 -1.03
CA LEU A 27 10.21 -4.14 0.08
C LEU A 27 10.87 -5.46 -0.31
N SER A 28 10.57 -6.02 -1.47
CA SER A 28 11.21 -7.27 -1.92
C SER A 28 12.71 -7.06 -2.16
N ARG A 29 13.15 -5.92 -2.69
CA ARG A 29 14.58 -5.60 -2.80
C ARG A 29 15.27 -5.53 -1.45
N ILE A 30 14.68 -4.84 -0.48
CA ILE A 30 15.23 -4.69 0.87
C ILE A 30 15.19 -6.02 1.62
N LEU A 31 14.09 -6.76 1.52
CA LEU A 31 13.82 -7.96 2.32
C LEU A 31 14.43 -9.25 1.71
N LEU A 32 14.47 -9.38 0.38
CA LEU A 32 14.78 -10.65 -0.30
C LEU A 32 16.00 -10.59 -1.23
N PHE A 33 16.19 -9.52 -2.01
CA PHE A 33 17.24 -9.45 -3.05
C PHE A 33 18.50 -8.68 -2.65
N SER A 34 18.62 -8.29 -1.39
CA SER A 34 19.91 -7.85 -0.86
C SER A 34 20.84 -9.07 -0.89
N SER A 35 21.80 -9.06 -1.81
CA SER A 35 22.79 -10.13 -2.04
C SER A 35 23.28 -10.72 -0.73
N SER A 36 23.62 -12.02 -0.74
CA SER A 36 24.13 -12.76 0.43
C SER A 36 25.28 -12.06 1.18
N ASP A 37 25.97 -11.14 0.51
CA ASP A 37 27.09 -10.35 1.02
C ASP A 37 26.76 -8.89 1.36
N SER A 38 25.49 -8.49 1.33
CA SER A 38 25.10 -7.13 1.67
C SER A 38 25.36 -6.84 3.16
N PRO A 39 26.28 -5.91 3.49
CA PRO A 39 26.55 -5.52 4.88
C PRO A 39 25.34 -4.81 5.50
N PHE A 40 24.33 -4.49 4.69
CA PHE A 40 23.16 -3.70 5.05
C PHE A 40 21.95 -4.53 5.48
N LYS A 41 22.06 -5.87 5.51
CA LYS A 41 20.94 -6.76 5.79
C LYS A 41 20.63 -6.83 7.30
N PRO A 42 19.46 -6.33 7.76
CA PRO A 42 19.01 -6.46 9.15
C PRO A 42 18.99 -7.93 9.60
N ARG A 43 19.25 -8.19 10.88
CA ARG A 43 19.26 -9.57 11.43
C ARG A 43 17.96 -10.34 11.19
N PHE A 44 16.83 -9.65 11.27
CA PHE A 44 15.51 -10.23 10.96
C PHE A 44 15.43 -10.76 9.52
N LEU A 45 16.05 -10.07 8.56
CA LEU A 45 16.04 -10.44 7.16
C LEU A 45 16.95 -11.61 6.82
N ARG A 46 18.07 -11.74 7.53
CA ARG A 46 18.88 -12.96 7.47
C ARG A 46 18.12 -14.19 7.98
N LEU A 47 17.28 -14.01 9.01
CA LEU A 47 16.46 -15.09 9.57
C LEU A 47 15.39 -15.57 8.58
N LEU A 48 14.77 -14.63 7.86
CA LEU A 48 13.75 -14.89 6.83
C LEU A 48 14.37 -15.58 5.61
N GLU A 49 15.53 -15.11 5.16
CA GLU A 49 16.29 -15.71 4.07
C GLU A 49 16.73 -17.14 4.40
N ASN A 50 17.22 -17.37 5.63
CA ASN A 50 17.57 -18.70 6.11
C ASN A 50 16.35 -19.63 6.16
N ALA A 51 15.17 -19.13 6.54
CA ALA A 51 13.93 -19.90 6.53
C ALA A 51 13.49 -20.27 5.09
N THR A 52 13.66 -19.35 4.13
CA THR A 52 13.38 -19.63 2.71
C THR A 52 14.39 -20.58 2.09
N ALA A 53 15.68 -20.44 2.41
CA ALA A 53 16.73 -21.36 1.95
C ALA A 53 16.53 -22.77 2.51
N ALA A 54 16.03 -22.90 3.74
CA ALA A 54 15.69 -24.19 4.36
C ALA A 54 14.47 -24.88 3.72
N SER A 55 13.70 -24.17 2.89
CA SER A 55 12.48 -24.70 2.28
C SER A 55 12.67 -25.36 0.91
N ASP A 56 13.91 -25.42 0.39
CA ASP A 56 14.28 -26.09 -0.89
C ASP A 56 13.42 -25.63 -2.10
N LEU A 57 12.96 -24.38 -2.06
CA LEU A 57 12.17 -23.78 -3.14
C LEU A 57 13.02 -23.62 -4.41
N ALA A 58 12.43 -23.93 -5.56
CA ALA A 58 13.10 -23.76 -6.86
C ALA A 58 13.50 -22.28 -7.08
N PRO A 59 14.66 -22.01 -7.72
CA PRO A 59 15.11 -20.66 -8.03
C PRO A 59 14.03 -19.86 -8.76
N GLY A 60 13.75 -18.64 -8.30
CA GLY A 60 12.72 -17.75 -8.89
C GLY A 60 11.28 -18.00 -8.43
N THR A 61 10.99 -19.02 -7.62
CA THR A 61 9.62 -19.29 -7.12
C THR A 61 9.09 -18.15 -6.26
N ILE A 62 9.96 -17.55 -5.43
CA ILE A 62 9.61 -16.39 -4.59
C ILE A 62 9.29 -15.17 -5.45
N GLU A 63 10.07 -14.92 -6.51
CA GLU A 63 9.83 -13.81 -7.46
C GLU A 63 8.46 -13.95 -8.14
N ILE A 64 8.16 -15.14 -8.64
CA ILE A 64 6.88 -15.43 -9.30
C ILE A 64 5.72 -15.27 -8.31
N ALA A 65 5.87 -15.76 -7.07
CA ALA A 65 4.84 -15.62 -6.05
C ALA A 65 4.58 -14.16 -5.68
N LEU A 66 5.64 -13.34 -5.53
CA LEU A 66 5.50 -11.91 -5.27
C LEU A 66 4.81 -11.18 -6.41
N LEU A 67 5.22 -11.45 -7.65
CA LEU A 67 4.60 -10.88 -8.84
C LEU A 67 3.11 -11.25 -8.91
N ALA A 68 2.77 -12.52 -8.64
CA ALA A 68 1.39 -12.97 -8.59
C ALA A 68 0.57 -12.26 -7.49
N ILE A 69 1.16 -12.06 -6.31
CA ILE A 69 0.53 -11.30 -5.20
C ILE A 69 0.31 -9.84 -5.62
N GLU A 70 1.31 -9.18 -6.19
CA GLU A 70 1.23 -7.80 -6.69
C GLU A 70 0.07 -7.64 -7.68
N TRP A 71 0.01 -8.48 -8.72
CA TRP A 71 -1.06 -8.43 -9.72
C TRP A 71 -2.44 -8.73 -9.14
N THR A 72 -2.52 -9.66 -8.18
CA THR A 72 -3.77 -9.98 -7.49
C THR A 72 -4.27 -8.79 -6.68
N MET A 73 -3.38 -8.09 -5.95
CA MET A 73 -3.74 -6.88 -5.20
C MET A 73 -4.22 -5.75 -6.14
N VAL A 74 -3.56 -5.57 -7.29
CA VAL A 74 -3.98 -4.60 -8.31
C VAL A 74 -5.37 -4.94 -8.85
N LEU A 75 -5.62 -6.19 -9.22
CA LEU A 75 -6.91 -6.63 -9.73
C LEU A 75 -8.01 -6.43 -8.70
N LEU A 76 -7.77 -6.82 -7.45
CA LEU A 76 -8.71 -6.61 -6.33
C LEU A 76 -9.00 -5.12 -6.13
N HIS A 77 -7.96 -4.27 -6.17
CA HIS A 77 -8.13 -2.82 -6.04
C HIS A 77 -9.04 -2.25 -7.14
N VAL A 78 -8.84 -2.67 -8.40
CA VAL A 78 -9.66 -2.25 -9.54
C VAL A 78 -11.12 -2.68 -9.35
N ILE A 79 -11.36 -3.96 -8.99
CA ILE A 79 -12.71 -4.49 -8.76
C ILE A 79 -13.40 -3.71 -7.65
N VAL A 80 -12.73 -3.53 -6.50
CA VAL A 80 -13.28 -2.81 -5.35
C VAL A 80 -13.56 -1.34 -5.68
N SER A 81 -12.75 -0.71 -6.52
CA SER A 81 -12.98 0.68 -6.96
C SER A 81 -14.21 0.80 -7.87
N VAL A 82 -14.44 -0.17 -8.76
CA VAL A 82 -15.66 -0.21 -9.58
C VAL A 82 -16.90 -0.44 -8.71
N LEU A 83 -16.81 -1.36 -7.74
CA LEU A 83 -17.89 -1.58 -6.78
C LEU A 83 -18.16 -0.34 -5.92
N HIS A 84 -17.11 0.38 -5.50
CA HIS A 84 -17.23 1.64 -4.78
C HIS A 84 -18.05 2.65 -5.58
N ALA A 85 -17.64 2.92 -6.83
CA ALA A 85 -18.35 3.83 -7.72
C ALA A 85 -19.82 3.41 -7.89
N TYR A 86 -20.09 2.13 -8.13
CA TYR A 86 -21.45 1.61 -8.20
C TYR A 86 -22.24 1.85 -6.90
N GLY A 87 -21.62 1.62 -5.74
CA GLY A 87 -22.22 1.87 -4.43
C GLY A 87 -22.60 3.34 -4.20
N CYS A 88 -21.74 4.26 -4.65
CA CYS A 88 -22.02 5.70 -4.60
C CYS A 88 -23.18 6.11 -5.50
N PHE A 89 -23.24 5.60 -6.74
CA PHE A 89 -24.33 5.90 -7.68
C PHE A 89 -25.66 5.27 -7.28
N SER A 90 -25.63 4.01 -6.82
CA SER A 90 -26.84 3.27 -6.45
C SER A 90 -27.33 3.53 -5.03
N GLY A 91 -26.60 4.31 -4.23
CA GLY A 91 -26.93 4.56 -2.82
C GLY A 91 -26.89 3.31 -1.95
N ARG A 92 -26.04 2.33 -2.29
CA ARG A 92 -25.96 1.03 -1.62
C ARG A 92 -24.65 0.90 -0.84
N PRO A 93 -24.68 1.03 0.50
CA PRO A 93 -23.46 1.06 1.32
C PRO A 93 -22.69 -0.28 1.33
N ALA A 94 -23.36 -1.39 1.00
CA ALA A 94 -22.72 -2.71 0.92
C ALA A 94 -21.58 -2.77 -0.12
N PHE A 95 -21.67 -1.99 -1.21
CA PHE A 95 -20.64 -1.94 -2.26
C PHE A 95 -19.53 -0.93 -1.97
N VAL A 96 -19.75 -0.01 -1.01
CA VAL A 96 -18.75 0.97 -0.56
C VAL A 96 -17.85 0.40 0.54
N ARG A 97 -18.41 -0.46 1.40
CA ARG A 97 -17.68 -1.05 2.54
C ARG A 97 -16.34 -1.73 2.17
N PRO A 98 -16.22 -2.50 1.08
CA PRO A 98 -14.94 -3.12 0.70
C PRO A 98 -13.85 -2.08 0.39
N MET A 99 -14.24 -0.90 -0.13
CA MET A 99 -13.29 0.18 -0.43
C MET A 99 -12.69 0.78 0.83
N VAL A 100 -13.46 0.88 1.92
CA VAL A 100 -12.96 1.30 3.24
C VAL A 100 -11.89 0.33 3.74
N ALA A 101 -12.09 -0.98 3.58
CA ALA A 101 -11.10 -1.96 3.98
C ALA A 101 -9.84 -1.90 3.11
N ASN A 102 -10.02 -1.75 1.79
CA ASN A 102 -8.93 -1.63 0.83
C ASN A 102 -8.08 -0.37 1.07
N CYS A 103 -8.68 0.78 1.34
CA CYS A 103 -7.92 2.01 1.59
C CYS A 103 -7.11 1.92 2.89
N ILE A 104 -7.71 1.42 3.99
CA ILE A 104 -7.00 1.18 5.26
C ILE A 104 -5.85 0.18 5.08
N ALA A 105 -6.06 -0.89 4.31
CA ALA A 105 -5.02 -1.87 4.03
C ALA A 105 -3.85 -1.25 3.24
N SER A 106 -4.13 -0.44 2.22
CA SER A 106 -3.10 0.29 1.47
C SER A 106 -2.32 1.28 2.35
N SER A 107 -3.01 2.05 3.19
CA SER A 107 -2.38 2.97 4.15
C SER A 107 -1.50 2.23 5.16
N SER A 108 -1.96 1.07 5.63
CA SER A 108 -1.20 0.22 6.56
C SER A 108 0.06 -0.34 5.90
N LEU A 109 -0.03 -0.78 4.63
CA LEU A 109 1.14 -1.25 3.89
C LEU A 109 2.16 -0.12 3.68
N LEU A 110 1.69 1.08 3.35
CA LEU A 110 2.55 2.25 3.18
C LEU A 110 3.21 2.68 4.50
N LEU A 111 2.48 2.55 5.62
CA LEU A 111 3.05 2.76 6.96
C LEU A 111 4.16 1.76 7.26
N ILE A 112 3.94 0.47 7.00
CA ILE A 112 4.96 -0.57 7.17
C ILE A 112 6.20 -0.24 6.35
N TYR A 113 6.02 0.15 5.08
CA TYR A 113 7.12 0.58 4.21
C TYR A 113 7.90 1.78 4.77
N LEU A 114 7.19 2.79 5.30
CA LEU A 114 7.82 3.94 5.92
C LEU A 114 8.61 3.57 7.18
N LEU A 115 8.05 2.73 8.04
CA LEU A 115 8.74 2.24 9.24
C LEU A 115 10.01 1.47 8.88
N ILE A 116 9.97 0.62 7.84
CA ILE A 116 11.14 -0.10 7.33
C ILE A 116 12.17 0.89 6.77
N THR A 117 11.75 1.87 5.97
CA THR A 117 12.64 2.89 5.40
C THR A 117 13.33 3.71 6.49
N ILE A 118 12.58 4.16 7.51
CA ILE A 118 13.09 4.85 8.69
C ILE A 118 14.08 3.95 9.43
N TYR A 119 13.70 2.71 9.70
CA TYR A 119 14.58 1.76 10.37
C TYR A 119 15.89 1.57 9.62
N VAL A 120 15.85 1.43 8.29
CA VAL A 120 17.02 1.33 7.42
C VAL A 120 17.89 2.58 7.55
N ILE A 121 17.32 3.79 7.44
CA ILE A 121 18.08 5.04 7.57
C ILE A 121 18.83 5.15 8.90
N PHE A 122 18.22 4.73 10.01
CA PHE A 122 18.79 4.91 11.36
C PHE A 122 19.63 3.74 11.88
N ASN A 123 19.41 2.51 11.40
CA ASN A 123 20.05 1.31 11.97
C ASN A 123 20.94 0.56 10.98
N VAL A 124 20.86 0.84 9.69
CA VAL A 124 21.83 0.33 8.75
C VAL A 124 23.06 1.23 8.84
N ASN A 125 24.08 0.73 9.55
CA ASN A 125 25.37 1.39 9.62
C ASN A 125 25.81 1.79 8.21
N PHE A 126 26.27 3.04 8.07
CA PHE A 126 26.90 3.52 6.86
C PHE A 126 27.86 2.45 6.34
N PRO A 127 27.92 2.26 5.01
CA PRO A 127 28.64 1.16 4.43
C PRO A 127 30.02 0.97 5.04
N ALA A 128 30.39 -0.29 5.27
CA ALA A 128 31.79 -0.68 5.12
C ALA A 128 32.20 -0.67 3.63
N THR A 129 31.74 0.32 2.84
CA THR A 129 32.23 0.56 1.48
C THR A 129 33.41 1.50 1.60
N ASN A 130 34.52 1.14 0.96
CA ASN A 130 35.70 2.01 0.88
C ASN A 130 35.48 3.27 0.00
N SER A 131 34.25 3.45 -0.52
CA SER A 131 33.83 4.51 -1.42
C SER A 131 32.82 5.42 -0.72
N VAL A 132 33.22 6.67 -0.48
CA VAL A 132 32.36 7.74 0.07
C VAL A 132 31.19 8.06 -0.88
N ALA A 133 31.40 7.91 -2.19
CA ALA A 133 30.38 8.19 -3.20
C ALA A 133 29.17 7.24 -3.10
N ASP A 134 29.41 5.95 -2.85
CA ASP A 134 28.35 4.94 -2.75
C ASP A 134 27.53 5.13 -1.47
N ALA A 135 28.20 5.49 -0.36
CA ALA A 135 27.54 5.84 0.89
C ALA A 135 26.61 7.05 0.74
N MET A 136 27.09 8.12 0.09
CA MET A 136 26.28 9.31 -0.18
C MET A 136 25.09 9.01 -1.10
N ASN A 137 25.28 8.17 -2.12
CA ASN A 137 24.20 7.81 -3.06
C ASN A 137 23.11 6.96 -2.37
N PHE A 138 23.51 6.03 -1.49
CA PHE A 138 22.56 5.27 -0.69
C PHE A 138 21.74 6.16 0.24
N GLU A 139 22.41 7.02 1.00
CA GLU A 139 21.75 7.94 1.95
C GLU A 139 20.76 8.88 1.26
N THR A 140 21.17 9.48 0.14
CA THR A 140 20.30 10.37 -0.66
C THR A 140 19.10 9.61 -1.23
N THR A 141 19.29 8.36 -1.66
CA THR A 141 18.19 7.51 -2.14
C THR A 141 17.20 7.19 -1.02
N GLN A 142 17.66 6.75 0.15
CA GLN A 142 16.77 6.42 1.26
C GLN A 142 16.03 7.66 1.78
N LYS A 143 16.70 8.82 1.85
CA LYS A 143 16.05 10.10 2.17
C LYS A 143 14.97 10.46 1.14
N ARG A 144 15.22 10.26 -0.15
CA ARG A 144 14.21 10.47 -1.20
C ARG A 144 13.02 9.52 -1.02
N HIS A 145 13.26 8.26 -0.68
CA HIS A 145 12.21 7.27 -0.43
C HIS A 145 11.36 7.66 0.78
N LEU A 146 11.97 8.17 1.85
CA LEU A 146 11.28 8.71 3.01
C LEU A 146 10.41 9.92 2.66
N THR A 147 10.94 10.89 1.91
CA THR A 147 10.19 12.09 1.51
C THR A 147 8.99 11.75 0.61
N ILE A 148 9.21 10.94 -0.43
CA ILE A 148 8.17 10.52 -1.36
C ILE A 148 7.13 9.67 -0.63
N GLY A 149 7.57 8.65 0.12
CA GLY A 149 6.70 7.77 0.89
C GLY A 149 5.88 8.53 1.92
N GLY A 150 6.47 9.49 2.62
CA GLY A 150 5.80 10.32 3.62
C GLY A 150 4.74 11.23 3.00
N THR A 151 5.05 11.83 1.86
CA THR A 151 4.09 12.65 1.10
C THR A 151 2.88 11.80 0.67
N PHE A 152 3.13 10.62 0.08
CA PHE A 152 2.04 9.72 -0.27
C PHE A 152 1.27 9.28 0.96
N PHE A 153 1.92 8.97 2.08
CA PHE A 153 1.23 8.54 3.29
C PHE A 153 0.20 9.56 3.78
N VAL A 154 0.54 10.84 3.77
CA VAL A 154 -0.41 11.91 4.09
C VAL A 154 -1.58 11.94 3.10
N LEU A 155 -1.33 11.75 1.80
CA LEU A 155 -2.40 11.67 0.79
C LEU A 155 -3.30 10.44 1.01
N TYR A 156 -2.75 9.30 1.43
CA TYR A 156 -3.50 8.09 1.75
C TYR A 156 -4.39 8.29 2.99
N LEU A 157 -3.89 8.98 4.03
CA LEU A 157 -4.73 9.34 5.19
C LEU A 157 -5.90 10.25 4.80
N LEU A 158 -5.67 11.21 3.89
CA LEU A 158 -6.73 12.06 3.37
C LEU A 158 -7.75 11.23 2.56
N TRP A 159 -7.28 10.29 1.76
CA TRP A 159 -8.12 9.39 1.00
C TRP A 159 -8.98 8.50 1.92
N ASP A 160 -8.40 7.91 2.96
CA ASP A 160 -9.12 7.13 3.97
C ASP A 160 -10.24 7.94 4.61
N ALA A 161 -9.96 9.18 5.02
CA ALA A 161 -10.95 10.07 5.61
C ALA A 161 -12.11 10.36 4.64
N ILE A 162 -11.82 10.58 3.36
CA ILE A 162 -12.82 10.86 2.33
C ILE A 162 -13.69 9.63 2.05
N ILE A 163 -13.09 8.45 1.90
CA ILE A 163 -13.83 7.19 1.67
C ILE A 163 -14.69 6.83 2.87
N LEU A 164 -14.18 7.04 4.08
CA LEU A 164 -14.93 6.82 5.32
C LEU A 164 -16.12 7.78 5.43
N TYR A 165 -15.91 9.07 5.12
CA TYR A 165 -16.99 10.06 5.06
C TYR A 165 -18.07 9.64 4.05
N ASP A 166 -17.67 9.24 2.84
CA ASP A 166 -18.59 8.82 1.77
C ASP A 166 -19.39 7.59 2.18
N TYR A 167 -18.76 6.61 2.84
CA TYR A 167 -19.46 5.45 3.40
C TYR A 167 -20.55 5.85 4.38
N PHE A 168 -20.27 6.76 5.33
CA PHE A 168 -21.26 7.21 6.30
C PHE A 168 -22.37 8.05 5.66
N ASP A 169 -22.05 8.93 4.70
CA ASP A 169 -23.05 9.71 3.93
C ASP A 169 -24.01 8.78 3.18
N ILE A 170 -23.49 7.79 2.45
CA ILE A 170 -24.30 6.83 1.69
C ILE A 170 -25.13 5.96 2.64
N LYS A 171 -24.54 5.50 3.75
CA LYS A 171 -25.25 4.70 4.75
C LYS A 171 -26.39 5.48 5.39
N GLN A 172 -26.21 6.77 5.66
CA GLN A 172 -27.27 7.63 6.19
C GLN A 172 -28.39 7.78 5.17
N ARG A 173 -28.09 8.23 3.95
CA ARG A 173 -29.10 8.41 2.91
C ARG A 173 -29.87 7.15 2.56
N HIS A 174 -29.19 6.00 2.57
CA HIS A 174 -29.84 4.72 2.35
C HIS A 174 -30.89 4.42 3.43
N ARG A 175 -30.58 4.72 4.70
CA ARG A 175 -31.54 4.58 5.80
C ARG A 175 -32.70 5.55 5.66
N ASP A 176 -32.41 6.82 5.37
CA ASP A 176 -33.44 7.86 5.21
C ASP A 176 -34.40 7.51 4.06
N PHE A 177 -33.87 7.01 2.95
CA PHE A 177 -34.66 6.54 1.81
C PHE A 177 -35.53 5.33 2.15
N MET A 178 -34.97 4.33 2.85
CA MET A 178 -35.74 3.16 3.28
C MET A 178 -36.84 3.52 4.30
N TYR A 179 -36.56 4.46 5.19
CA TYR A 179 -37.52 4.98 6.16
C TYR A 179 -38.68 5.70 5.46
N TRP A 180 -38.36 6.58 4.50
CA TRP A 180 -39.34 7.28 3.67
C TRP A 180 -40.28 6.31 2.92
N ILE A 181 -39.75 5.23 2.32
CA ILE A 181 -40.57 4.20 1.65
C ILE A 181 -41.57 3.56 2.62
N VAL A 182 -41.19 3.38 3.89
CA VAL A 182 -42.05 2.76 4.90
C VAL A 182 -43.12 3.73 5.39
N GLU A 183 -42.80 5.02 5.54
CA GLU A 183 -43.76 6.04 5.98
C GLU A 183 -44.81 6.41 4.91
N GLU A 184 -44.45 6.36 3.63
CA GLU A 184 -45.39 6.66 2.53
C GLU A 184 -46.24 5.45 2.09
N ARG A 185 -46.08 4.31 2.75
CA ARG A 185 -46.85 3.08 2.51
C ARG A 185 -48.02 2.94 3.47
#